data_AF-A0A6N8WDJ2-F1
#
_entry.id   AF-A0A6N8WDJ2-F1
#
_cell.length_a   1.000
_cell.length_b   1.000
_cell.length_c   1.000
_cell.angle_alpha   90.00
_cell.angle_beta   90.00
_cell.angle_gamma   90.00
#
_symmetry.space_group_name_H-M   'P 1'
#
loop_
_entity.id
_entity.type
_entity.pdbx_description
1 polymer ?
#
loop_
_entity_poly.entity_id
_entity_poly.type
_entity_poly.pdbx_seq_one_letter_code
_entity_poly.pdbx_strand_id
1 'polypeptide(L)'
;MSSTAPVPPARQIVPMRRLPGPPSVYGRPPSGVEYILIWICVALVAVAGAFAGWQFWHTDRIFSGVRVAGVPVGGETRASALLRLHRELTPYPLAPVYLELGPGSTEGGGAAGATVRRWALGAELLAPEADLEEAVKLAYHIGRQGGFFERIFSQWRAFSGRKTVWPEVVVSEGVVRQAVGNAAAEVRRPSRPAIQIGELSLPAQPGLDVDVAATAHEILAQVASGQSGTVPLQTYSTAPPASAAADQSQNSAGAGPSASSGGPGFSGGLTPPEPVVLRHEPSGTAFALDAAQLRKIMPGGDPGFLNEEALRFIVEGWANQVSFPAQDARLRFDDATSALTVLQQSRAGQRLNVDLTIEAVRRALTTDERTGTLPIISIAPAVDSSRLGELGIRELVASGTTYFSGSSRTRVYNIEVAAEKLVGVVVPPGGVFSFNSAIEAVSGANGFEDSAIIWGDRTAVGVGGGVCQVST
;
A
#
# COMPACT_ATOMS: atom_id res chain seq x y z
N MET A 1 115.00 -90.98 17.32
CA MET A 1 114.26 -91.26 18.57
C MET A 1 113.23 -90.15 18.73
N SER A 2 111.95 -90.52 18.78
CA SER A 2 110.82 -89.71 18.33
C SER A 2 110.49 -88.50 19.19
N SER A 3 110.21 -87.39 18.50
CA SER A 3 109.99 -86.04 19.02
C SER A 3 108.54 -85.79 19.42
N THR A 4 108.37 -85.24 20.62
CA THR A 4 107.18 -84.55 21.12
C THR A 4 106.87 -83.29 20.32
N ALA A 5 105.60 -83.10 19.95
CA ALA A 5 105.01 -81.80 19.65
C ALA A 5 103.50 -81.83 20.00
N PRO A 6 103.01 -80.99 20.94
CA PRO A 6 101.60 -80.88 21.26
C PRO A 6 100.83 -80.02 20.25
N VAL A 7 99.55 -80.38 20.08
CA VAL A 7 98.57 -79.94 19.08
C VAL A 7 98.25 -78.43 19.18
N PRO A 8 98.10 -77.69 18.04
CA PRO A 8 97.76 -76.26 18.03
C PRO A 8 96.28 -75.98 18.36
N PRO A 9 95.95 -74.78 18.90
CA PRO A 9 94.58 -74.42 19.28
C PRO A 9 93.64 -74.22 18.08
N ALA A 10 92.40 -74.67 18.23
CA ALA A 10 91.34 -74.58 17.22
C ALA A 10 90.91 -73.11 16.96
N ARG A 11 90.75 -72.77 15.68
CA ARG A 11 90.23 -71.47 15.20
C ARG A 11 88.79 -71.23 15.64
N GLN A 12 88.51 -70.03 16.14
CA GLN A 12 87.14 -69.53 16.37
C GLN A 12 86.40 -69.31 15.05
N ILE A 13 85.16 -69.79 14.97
CA ILE A 13 84.14 -69.30 14.03
C ILE A 13 82.96 -68.82 14.88
N VAL A 14 82.72 -67.50 14.86
CA VAL A 14 81.59 -66.84 15.52
C VAL A 14 80.30 -67.22 14.77
N PRO A 15 79.25 -67.76 15.42
CA PRO A 15 77.99 -68.01 14.75
C PRO A 15 77.32 -66.68 14.38
N MET A 16 77.02 -66.49 13.09
CA MET A 16 76.24 -65.35 12.61
C MET A 16 74.87 -65.33 13.31
N ARG A 17 74.58 -64.23 14.01
CA ARG A 17 73.27 -63.93 14.57
C ARG A 17 72.29 -63.81 13.41
N ARG A 18 71.30 -64.71 13.33
CA ARG A 18 70.23 -64.66 12.32
C ARG A 18 69.59 -63.27 12.34
N LEU A 19 69.64 -62.56 11.22
CA LEU A 19 68.85 -61.37 10.99
C LEU A 19 67.36 -61.76 11.12
N PRO A 20 66.53 -61.00 11.86
CA PRO A 20 65.10 -61.23 11.89
C PRO A 20 64.53 -61.01 10.48
N GLY A 21 63.76 -61.98 9.97
CA GLY A 21 63.04 -61.85 8.71
C GLY A 21 62.01 -60.71 8.77
N PRO A 22 61.58 -60.17 7.61
CA PRO A 22 60.59 -59.11 7.57
C PRO A 22 59.28 -59.56 8.24
N PRO A 23 58.61 -58.70 9.02
CA PRO A 23 57.35 -59.07 9.67
C PRO A 23 56.30 -59.36 8.61
N SER A 24 55.79 -60.59 8.61
CA SER A 24 54.62 -60.97 7.82
C SER A 24 53.38 -60.34 8.47
N VAL A 25 53.01 -59.13 8.02
CA VAL A 25 51.72 -58.54 8.34
C VAL A 25 50.64 -59.24 7.51
N TYR A 26 50.30 -60.47 7.90
CA TYR A 26 49.03 -61.06 7.50
C TYR A 26 47.96 -60.41 8.38
N GLY A 27 47.26 -59.42 7.83
CA GLY A 27 46.03 -58.90 8.43
C GLY A 27 45.07 -60.07 8.67
N ARG A 28 44.52 -60.16 9.89
CA ARG A 28 43.47 -61.14 10.19
C ARG A 28 42.29 -60.88 9.23
N PRO A 29 41.68 -61.92 8.62
CA PRO A 29 40.47 -61.72 7.86
C PRO A 29 39.42 -61.10 8.79
N PRO A 30 38.66 -60.09 8.32
CA PRO A 30 37.78 -59.37 9.20
C PRO A 30 36.74 -60.31 9.82
N SER A 31 36.48 -60.13 11.12
CA SER A 31 35.49 -60.92 11.85
C SER A 31 34.09 -60.71 11.27
N GLY A 32 33.17 -61.65 11.46
CA GLY A 32 31.79 -61.50 10.95
C GLY A 32 31.11 -60.19 11.37
N VAL A 33 31.51 -59.63 12.52
CA VAL A 33 31.06 -58.33 13.02
C VAL A 33 31.64 -57.16 12.21
N GLU A 34 32.89 -57.24 11.78
CA GLU A 34 33.53 -56.21 10.94
C GLU A 34 32.90 -56.16 9.54
N TYR A 35 32.50 -57.31 8.97
CA TYR A 35 31.71 -57.32 7.73
C TYR A 35 30.34 -56.66 7.92
N ILE A 36 29.66 -56.92 9.03
CA ILE A 36 28.37 -56.27 9.34
C ILE A 36 28.56 -54.74 9.46
N LEU A 37 29.60 -54.29 10.17
CA LEU A 37 29.91 -52.86 10.30
C LEU A 37 30.24 -52.21 8.96
N ILE A 38 31.02 -52.87 8.10
CA ILE A 38 31.32 -52.39 6.75
C ILE A 38 30.03 -52.24 5.93
N TRP A 39 29.14 -53.23 5.96
CA TRP A 39 27.86 -53.16 5.26
C TRP A 39 26.93 -52.07 5.81
N ILE A 40 26.92 -51.85 7.12
CA ILE A 40 26.20 -50.72 7.74
C ILE A 40 26.77 -49.39 7.27
N CYS A 41 28.10 -49.23 7.24
CA CYS A 41 28.75 -48.02 6.72
C CYS A 41 28.44 -47.80 5.24
N VAL A 42 28.49 -48.85 4.41
CA VAL A 42 28.14 -48.78 2.98
C VAL A 42 26.67 -48.37 2.82
N ALA A 43 25.76 -48.94 3.60
CA ALA A 43 24.34 -48.58 3.58
C ALA A 43 24.13 -47.12 4.01
N LEU A 44 24.81 -46.63 5.05
CA LEU A 44 24.75 -45.23 5.48
C LEU A 44 25.27 -44.27 4.40
N VAL A 45 26.37 -44.62 3.73
CA VAL A 45 26.92 -43.82 2.61
C VAL A 45 25.95 -43.82 1.42
N ALA A 46 25.33 -44.96 1.11
CA ALA A 46 24.32 -45.05 0.04
C ALA A 46 23.09 -44.19 0.36
N VAL A 47 22.61 -44.21 1.61
CA VAL A 47 21.48 -43.38 2.07
C VAL A 47 21.85 -41.90 2.03
N ALA A 48 23.06 -41.53 2.50
CA ALA A 48 23.54 -40.15 2.44
C ALA A 48 23.69 -39.66 0.98
N GLY A 49 24.20 -40.51 0.08
CA GLY A 49 24.33 -40.23 -1.35
C GLY A 49 22.97 -40.07 -2.04
N ALA A 50 22.00 -40.95 -1.74
CA ALA A 50 20.64 -40.85 -2.25
C ALA A 50 19.96 -39.57 -1.75
N PHE A 51 20.15 -39.21 -0.48
CA PHE A 51 19.64 -37.96 0.08
C PHE A 51 20.28 -36.73 -0.58
N ALA A 52 21.61 -36.72 -0.76
CA ALA A 52 22.31 -35.65 -1.46
C ALA A 52 21.86 -35.50 -2.92
N GLY A 53 21.69 -36.62 -3.64
CA GLY A 53 21.15 -36.62 -5.00
C GLY A 53 19.71 -36.10 -5.06
N TRP A 54 18.88 -36.45 -4.06
CA TRP A 54 17.51 -35.95 -3.95
C TRP A 54 17.44 -34.44 -3.65
N GLN A 55 18.33 -33.93 -2.80
CA GLN A 55 18.50 -32.49 -2.56
C GLN A 55 18.95 -31.78 -3.85
N PHE A 56 19.91 -32.36 -4.58
CA PHE A 56 20.41 -31.81 -5.83
C PHE A 56 19.33 -31.74 -6.91
N TRP A 57 18.52 -32.79 -7.06
CA TRP A 57 17.39 -32.81 -8.01
C TRP A 57 16.33 -31.75 -7.68
N HIS A 58 16.16 -31.41 -6.40
CA HIS A 58 15.24 -30.36 -5.96
C HIS A 58 15.88 -28.96 -5.91
N THR A 59 17.11 -28.73 -6.35
CA THR A 59 17.76 -27.41 -6.21
C THR A 59 16.92 -26.28 -6.82
N ASP A 60 16.28 -26.51 -7.98
CA ASP A 60 15.43 -25.52 -8.67
C ASP A 60 13.92 -25.84 -8.64
N ARG A 61 13.51 -26.83 -7.85
CA ARG A 61 12.12 -27.31 -7.80
C ARG A 61 11.50 -27.13 -6.42
N ILE A 62 10.21 -26.87 -6.38
CA ILE A 62 9.44 -26.89 -5.12
C ILE A 62 9.39 -28.34 -4.64
N PHE A 63 9.54 -28.58 -3.34
CA PHE A 63 9.46 -29.94 -2.80
C PHE A 63 8.07 -30.56 -3.07
N SER A 64 8.05 -31.88 -3.26
CA SER A 64 6.81 -32.61 -3.49
C SER A 64 5.81 -32.44 -2.34
N GLY A 65 4.52 -32.38 -2.68
CA GLY A 65 3.42 -32.25 -1.71
C GLY A 65 3.11 -30.82 -1.24
N VAL A 66 3.80 -29.79 -1.75
CA VAL A 66 3.44 -28.39 -1.52
C VAL A 66 2.30 -27.96 -2.44
N ARG A 67 1.31 -27.27 -1.87
CA ARG A 67 0.15 -26.72 -2.59
C ARG A 67 0.06 -25.21 -2.35
N VAL A 68 -0.40 -24.44 -3.34
CA VAL A 68 -0.69 -23.01 -3.20
C VAL A 68 -2.17 -22.79 -3.50
N ALA A 69 -2.93 -22.27 -2.55
CA ALA A 69 -4.40 -22.09 -2.65
C ALA A 69 -5.15 -23.34 -3.18
N GLY A 70 -4.69 -24.54 -2.82
CA GLY A 70 -5.25 -25.81 -3.28
C GLY A 70 -4.66 -26.37 -4.59
N VAL A 71 -3.95 -25.57 -5.37
CA VAL A 71 -3.26 -26.00 -6.60
C VAL A 71 -1.95 -26.73 -6.25
N PRO A 72 -1.73 -27.96 -6.73
CA PRO A 72 -0.48 -28.69 -6.47
C PRO A 72 0.67 -28.13 -7.31
N VAL A 73 1.70 -27.59 -6.64
CA VAL A 73 2.89 -26.99 -7.29
C VAL A 73 4.18 -27.78 -6.98
N GLY A 74 4.10 -28.82 -6.15
CA GLY A 74 5.24 -29.64 -5.77
C GLY A 74 5.86 -30.40 -6.96
N GLY A 75 7.19 -30.35 -7.06
CA GLY A 75 7.96 -30.97 -8.14
C GLY A 75 8.17 -30.07 -9.38
N GLU A 76 7.47 -28.94 -9.46
CA GLU A 76 7.63 -27.96 -10.54
C GLU A 76 8.75 -26.95 -10.25
N THR A 77 9.28 -26.34 -11.32
CA THR A 77 10.18 -25.18 -11.19
C THR A 77 9.38 -23.95 -10.80
N ARG A 78 10.05 -22.96 -10.18
CA ARG A 78 9.39 -21.69 -9.78
C ARG A 78 8.63 -21.02 -10.93
N ALA A 79 9.22 -20.99 -12.13
CA ALA A 79 8.61 -20.40 -13.33
C ALA A 79 7.38 -21.19 -13.84
N SER A 80 7.46 -22.53 -13.84
CA SER A 80 6.32 -23.39 -14.22
C SER A 80 5.16 -23.26 -13.23
N ALA A 81 5.48 -23.29 -11.94
CA ALA A 81 4.51 -23.14 -10.86
C ALA A 81 3.78 -21.79 -10.96
N LEU A 82 4.49 -20.70 -11.23
CA LEU A 82 3.90 -19.37 -11.39
C LEU A 82 2.95 -19.32 -12.60
N LEU A 83 3.35 -19.86 -13.75
CA LEU A 83 2.52 -19.92 -14.95
C LEU A 83 1.23 -20.73 -14.71
N ARG A 84 1.35 -21.85 -13.98
CA ARG A 84 0.20 -22.69 -13.61
C ARG A 84 -0.75 -21.98 -12.66
N LEU A 85 -0.21 -21.30 -11.64
CA LEU A 85 -1.02 -20.53 -10.69
C LEU A 85 -1.73 -19.37 -11.39
N HIS A 86 -1.07 -18.66 -12.29
CA HIS A 86 -1.69 -17.58 -13.04
C HIS A 86 -2.87 -18.07 -13.90
N ARG A 87 -2.77 -19.29 -14.45
CA ARG A 87 -3.85 -19.92 -15.23
C ARG A 87 -5.03 -20.41 -14.38
N GLU A 88 -4.76 -20.95 -13.20
CA GLU A 88 -5.80 -21.59 -12.36
C GLU A 88 -6.42 -20.63 -11.33
N LEU A 89 -5.75 -19.53 -10.98
CA LEU A 89 -6.14 -18.59 -9.92
C LEU A 89 -6.41 -17.16 -10.43
N THR A 90 -6.51 -16.94 -11.74
CA THR A 90 -6.90 -15.63 -12.31
C THR A 90 -8.22 -15.78 -13.10
N PRO A 91 -9.34 -15.20 -12.65
CA PRO A 91 -9.52 -14.36 -11.45
C PRO A 91 -9.47 -15.18 -10.15
N TYR A 92 -8.97 -14.57 -9.07
CA TYR A 92 -8.80 -15.26 -7.79
C TYR A 92 -10.16 -15.51 -7.12
N PRO A 93 -10.49 -16.76 -6.74
CA PRO A 93 -11.76 -17.08 -6.12
C PRO A 93 -11.80 -16.55 -4.68
N LEU A 94 -12.42 -15.39 -4.47
CA LEU A 94 -12.75 -14.89 -3.14
C LEU A 94 -14.10 -15.45 -2.66
N ALA A 95 -14.18 -15.68 -1.35
CA ALA A 95 -15.47 -15.95 -0.71
C ALA A 95 -16.37 -14.71 -0.81
N PRO A 96 -17.69 -14.88 -1.05
CA PRO A 96 -18.59 -13.73 -1.20
C PRO A 96 -18.69 -12.96 0.12
N VAL A 97 -18.57 -11.64 0.03
CA VAL A 97 -18.82 -10.70 1.15
C VAL A 97 -20.20 -10.10 0.94
N TYR A 98 -21.01 -10.02 2.00
CA TYR A 98 -22.36 -9.46 1.92
C TYR A 98 -22.40 -8.13 2.68
N LEU A 99 -22.88 -7.07 2.03
CA LEU A 99 -23.24 -5.83 2.73
C LEU A 99 -24.66 -5.96 3.26
N GLU A 100 -24.89 -5.62 4.52
CA GLU A 100 -26.23 -5.69 5.14
C GLU A 100 -26.63 -4.35 5.75
N LEU A 101 -27.80 -3.84 5.37
CA LEU A 101 -28.43 -2.71 6.05
C LEU A 101 -29.36 -3.24 7.15
N GLY A 102 -28.93 -3.10 8.40
CA GLY A 102 -29.69 -3.55 9.58
C GLY A 102 -30.69 -2.51 10.11
N PRO A 103 -31.75 -2.96 10.82
CA PRO A 103 -32.80 -2.09 11.38
C PRO A 103 -32.34 -1.18 12.55
N GLY A 104 -31.06 -1.22 12.94
CA GLY A 104 -30.49 -0.39 14.01
C GLY A 104 -29.80 0.89 13.53
N SER A 105 -29.82 1.17 12.22
CA SER A 105 -29.07 2.27 11.61
C SER A 105 -29.91 3.56 11.56
N THR A 106 -30.10 4.22 12.71
CA THR A 106 -30.78 5.53 12.85
C THR A 106 -31.97 5.75 11.89
N GLU A 107 -32.88 4.78 11.79
CA GLU A 107 -34.21 5.01 11.22
C GLU A 107 -35.00 5.86 12.22
N GLY A 108 -34.81 7.17 12.14
CA GLY A 108 -35.64 8.13 12.86
C GLY A 108 -37.05 8.16 12.26
N GLY A 109 -38.02 7.63 13.01
CA GLY A 109 -39.44 7.90 12.85
C GLY A 109 -40.23 6.73 12.26
N GLY A 110 -41.07 6.12 13.09
CA GLY A 110 -41.69 4.83 12.80
C GLY A 110 -42.56 4.76 11.55
N ALA A 111 -42.41 3.67 10.80
CA ALA A 111 -43.46 3.03 10.03
C ALA A 111 -43.04 1.57 9.77
N ALA A 112 -43.96 0.65 10.02
CA ALA A 112 -43.77 -0.79 9.91
C ALA A 112 -43.23 -1.21 8.53
N GLY A 113 -42.12 -1.93 8.52
CA GLY A 113 -41.58 -2.60 7.31
C GLY A 113 -40.09 -2.44 7.06
N ALA A 114 -39.22 -2.57 8.08
CA ALA A 114 -37.77 -2.56 7.89
C ALA A 114 -37.34 -3.81 7.10
N THR A 115 -37.13 -3.65 5.79
CA THR A 115 -36.63 -4.72 4.92
C THR A 115 -35.11 -4.74 5.01
N VAL A 116 -34.56 -5.84 5.54
CA VAL A 116 -33.12 -6.10 5.51
C VAL A 116 -32.67 -6.16 4.06
N ARG A 117 -31.91 -5.16 3.62
CA ARG A 117 -31.32 -5.12 2.29
C ARG A 117 -29.92 -5.70 2.34
N ARG A 118 -29.63 -6.61 1.40
CA ARG A 118 -28.32 -7.25 1.27
C ARG A 118 -27.78 -7.08 -0.14
N TRP A 119 -26.53 -6.64 -0.25
CA TRP A 119 -25.80 -6.56 -1.51
C TRP A 119 -24.66 -7.59 -1.49
N ALA A 120 -24.56 -8.41 -2.55
CA ALA A 120 -23.48 -9.39 -2.67
C ALA A 120 -22.29 -8.75 -3.38
N LEU A 121 -21.17 -8.63 -2.66
CA LEU A 121 -19.87 -8.24 -3.20
C LEU A 121 -19.12 -9.51 -3.62
N GLY A 122 -19.30 -9.89 -4.89
CA GLY A 122 -18.61 -11.04 -5.48
C GLY A 122 -17.16 -10.74 -5.86
N ALA A 123 -16.37 -11.80 -6.10
CA ALA A 123 -14.99 -11.69 -6.58
C ALA A 123 -14.87 -10.90 -7.89
N GLU A 124 -15.90 -10.94 -8.74
CA GLU A 124 -15.95 -10.17 -10.00
C GLU A 124 -15.99 -8.66 -9.77
N LEU A 125 -16.64 -8.21 -8.69
CA LEU A 125 -16.79 -6.80 -8.37
C LEU A 125 -15.58 -6.27 -7.59
N LEU A 126 -14.99 -7.10 -6.73
CA LEU A 126 -13.83 -6.74 -5.91
C LEU A 126 -12.50 -6.86 -6.66
N ALA A 127 -12.45 -7.61 -7.77
CA ALA A 127 -11.28 -7.84 -8.61
C ALA A 127 -9.98 -8.08 -7.78
N PRO A 128 -9.95 -9.12 -6.92
CA PRO A 128 -8.81 -9.40 -6.06
C PRO A 128 -7.56 -9.75 -6.87
N GLU A 129 -6.45 -9.13 -6.51
CA GLU A 129 -5.13 -9.47 -7.02
C GLU A 129 -4.39 -10.29 -5.96
N ALA A 130 -4.05 -11.54 -6.29
CA ALA A 130 -3.25 -12.38 -5.41
C ALA A 130 -1.76 -12.25 -5.77
N ASP A 131 -0.89 -12.04 -4.78
CA ASP A 131 0.56 -12.08 -5.01
C ASP A 131 1.03 -13.54 -5.13
N LEU A 132 0.94 -14.05 -6.36
CA LEU A 132 1.34 -15.41 -6.70
C LEU A 132 2.87 -15.57 -6.70
N GLU A 133 3.63 -14.48 -6.91
CA GLU A 133 5.10 -14.55 -6.94
C GLU A 133 5.65 -14.76 -5.53
N GLU A 134 5.14 -14.02 -4.55
CA GLU A 134 5.48 -14.20 -3.14
C GLU A 134 5.03 -15.57 -2.63
N ALA A 135 3.83 -16.03 -3.00
CA ALA A 135 3.35 -17.37 -2.63
C ALA A 135 4.26 -18.49 -3.15
N VAL A 136 4.80 -18.35 -4.38
CA VAL A 136 5.79 -19.30 -4.95
C VAL A 136 7.13 -19.23 -4.22
N LYS A 137 7.60 -18.03 -3.83
CA LYS A 137 8.81 -17.86 -3.02
C LYS A 137 8.66 -18.55 -1.67
N LEU A 138 7.54 -18.33 -0.98
CA LEU A 138 7.20 -18.98 0.29
C LEU A 138 7.12 -20.51 0.13
N ALA A 139 6.45 -20.98 -0.93
CA ALA A 139 6.35 -22.40 -1.26
C ALA A 139 7.73 -23.05 -1.50
N TYR A 140 8.65 -22.35 -2.15
CA TYR A 140 10.02 -22.81 -2.35
C TYR A 140 10.84 -22.82 -1.05
N HIS A 141 10.62 -21.91 -0.13
CA HIS A 141 11.36 -21.88 1.15
C HIS A 141 10.95 -22.99 2.13
N ILE A 142 9.77 -23.59 1.97
CA ILE A 142 9.32 -24.74 2.75
C ILE A 142 10.34 -25.88 2.62
N GLY A 143 10.83 -26.41 3.75
CA GLY A 143 11.79 -27.51 3.74
C GLY A 143 13.26 -27.09 3.59
N ARG A 144 13.53 -25.79 3.38
CA ARG A 144 14.89 -25.24 3.18
C ARG A 144 15.38 -24.34 4.32
N GLN A 145 14.50 -23.99 5.26
CA GLN A 145 14.79 -23.13 6.40
C GLN A 145 14.83 -23.95 7.72
N GLY A 146 15.59 -23.46 8.70
CA GLY A 146 15.75 -24.09 10.02
C GLY A 146 17.01 -24.97 10.16
N GLY A 147 17.17 -25.57 11.35
CA GLY A 147 18.25 -26.50 11.65
C GLY A 147 18.22 -27.77 10.78
N PHE A 148 19.29 -28.56 10.80
CA PHE A 148 19.39 -29.81 10.01
C PHE A 148 18.19 -30.75 10.24
N PHE A 149 17.80 -30.98 11.48
CA PHE A 149 16.66 -31.84 11.83
C PHE A 149 15.30 -31.24 11.42
N GLU A 150 15.15 -29.92 11.52
CA GLU A 150 13.92 -29.21 11.12
C GLU A 150 13.69 -29.26 9.62
N ARG A 151 14.77 -29.15 8.82
CA ARG A 151 14.71 -29.31 7.36
C ARG A 151 14.27 -30.72 6.97
N ILE A 152 14.84 -31.76 7.58
CA ILE A 152 14.46 -33.15 7.32
C ILE A 152 13.01 -33.42 7.71
N PHE A 153 12.59 -32.97 8.90
CA PHE A 153 11.22 -33.18 9.36
C PHE A 153 10.20 -32.40 8.55
N SER A 154 10.52 -31.17 8.13
CA SER A 154 9.64 -30.35 7.29
C SER A 154 9.54 -30.87 5.85
N GLN A 155 10.61 -31.43 5.29
CA GLN A 155 10.59 -32.13 3.99
C GLN A 155 9.73 -33.39 4.04
N TRP A 156 9.88 -34.20 5.08
CA TRP A 156 9.05 -35.39 5.28
C TRP A 156 7.56 -35.04 5.49
N ARG A 157 7.27 -33.96 6.22
CA ARG A 157 5.91 -33.46 6.41
C ARG A 157 5.33 -32.84 5.13
N ALA A 158 6.13 -32.17 4.30
CA ALA A 158 5.71 -31.68 2.98
C ALA A 158 5.33 -32.85 2.06
N PHE A 159 6.09 -33.94 2.07
CA PHE A 159 5.79 -35.15 1.30
C PHE A 159 4.43 -35.76 1.64
N SER A 160 3.92 -35.57 2.87
CA SER A 160 2.58 -36.02 3.26
C SER A 160 1.42 -35.22 2.62
N GLY A 161 1.71 -34.18 1.83
CA GLY A 161 0.73 -33.41 1.07
C GLY A 161 -0.11 -32.42 1.89
N ARG A 162 0.23 -32.20 3.17
CA ARG A 162 -0.59 -31.44 4.12
C ARG A 162 -0.20 -29.96 4.26
N LYS A 163 0.77 -29.45 3.49
CA LYS A 163 1.22 -28.06 3.62
C LYS A 163 0.74 -27.22 2.44
N THR A 164 -0.28 -26.42 2.71
CA THR A 164 -0.84 -25.45 1.76
C THR A 164 -0.37 -24.05 2.14
N VAL A 165 0.14 -23.31 1.17
CA VAL A 165 0.44 -21.87 1.27
C VAL A 165 -0.75 -21.11 0.69
N TRP A 166 -1.20 -20.08 1.39
CA TRP A 166 -2.22 -19.16 0.88
C TRP A 166 -1.52 -17.89 0.42
N PRO A 167 -1.75 -17.43 -0.83
CA PRO A 167 -1.22 -16.15 -1.29
C PRO A 167 -1.87 -15.02 -0.51
N GLU A 168 -1.12 -13.93 -0.31
CA GLU A 168 -1.69 -12.68 0.17
C GLU A 168 -2.59 -12.10 -0.92
N VAL A 169 -3.82 -11.75 -0.56
CA VAL A 169 -4.82 -11.24 -1.49
C VAL A 169 -4.99 -9.76 -1.21
N VAL A 170 -4.67 -8.93 -2.20
CA VAL A 170 -4.81 -7.49 -2.15
C VAL A 170 -6.06 -7.10 -2.93
N VAL A 171 -6.92 -6.31 -2.30
CA VAL A 171 -8.09 -5.72 -2.96
C VAL A 171 -7.89 -4.21 -3.01
N SER A 172 -8.09 -3.63 -4.19
CA SER A 172 -7.95 -2.19 -4.40
C SER A 172 -9.01 -1.42 -3.62
N GLU A 173 -8.58 -0.51 -2.74
CA GLU A 173 -9.47 0.31 -1.91
C GLU A 173 -10.47 1.13 -2.76
N GLY A 174 -10.03 1.62 -3.93
CA GLY A 174 -10.90 2.36 -4.86
C GLY A 174 -12.07 1.54 -5.39
N VAL A 175 -11.85 0.25 -5.68
CA VAL A 175 -12.88 -0.67 -6.16
C VAL A 175 -13.92 -0.94 -5.07
N VAL A 176 -13.45 -1.14 -3.83
CA VAL A 176 -14.33 -1.30 -2.65
C VAL A 176 -15.17 -0.05 -2.42
N ARG A 177 -14.55 1.14 -2.45
CA ARG A 177 -15.26 2.42 -2.30
C ARG A 177 -16.32 2.62 -3.37
N GLN A 178 -16.03 2.25 -4.62
CA GLN A 178 -17.00 2.32 -5.71
C GLN A 178 -18.18 1.35 -5.49
N ALA A 179 -17.90 0.10 -5.08
CA ALA A 179 -18.93 -0.89 -4.81
C ALA A 179 -19.85 -0.46 -3.65
N VAL A 180 -19.28 0.10 -2.57
CA VAL A 180 -20.04 0.67 -1.45
C VAL A 180 -20.81 1.92 -1.90
N GLY A 181 -20.22 2.77 -2.76
CA GLY A 181 -20.86 3.96 -3.31
C GLY A 181 -22.13 3.64 -4.12
N ASN A 182 -22.13 2.53 -4.88
CA ASN A 182 -23.31 2.06 -5.60
C ASN A 182 -24.44 1.64 -4.64
N ALA A 183 -24.11 0.89 -3.59
CA ALA A 183 -25.07 0.54 -2.54
C ALA A 183 -25.56 1.79 -1.77
N ALA A 184 -24.67 2.75 -1.53
CA ALA A 184 -25.00 4.02 -0.87
C ALA A 184 -25.96 4.88 -1.70
N ALA A 185 -25.81 4.92 -3.03
CA ALA A 185 -26.70 5.67 -3.91
C ALA A 185 -28.15 5.18 -3.85
N GLU A 186 -28.39 3.89 -3.59
CA GLU A 186 -29.72 3.32 -3.41
C GLU A 186 -30.35 3.66 -2.04
N VAL A 187 -29.52 3.94 -1.03
CA VAL A 187 -29.94 4.19 0.36
C VAL A 187 -30.04 5.68 0.68
N ARG A 188 -29.23 6.52 0.03
CA ARG A 188 -29.10 7.95 0.31
C ARG A 188 -30.42 8.69 0.14
N ARG A 189 -30.82 9.43 1.18
CA ARG A 189 -31.96 10.37 1.16
C ARG A 189 -31.47 11.79 1.45
N PRO A 190 -31.66 12.75 0.53
CA PRO A 190 -31.23 14.13 0.76
C PRO A 190 -32.07 14.79 1.86
N SER A 191 -31.42 15.60 2.70
CA SER A 191 -32.11 16.41 3.72
C SER A 191 -33.01 17.48 3.08
N ARG A 192 -34.19 17.72 3.66
CA ARG A 192 -35.12 18.76 3.18
C ARG A 192 -35.20 19.92 4.19
N PRO A 193 -35.01 21.18 3.74
CA PRO A 193 -35.21 22.33 4.62
C PRO A 193 -36.69 22.50 4.98
N ALA A 194 -36.97 23.21 6.07
CA ALA A 194 -38.32 23.65 6.36
C ALA A 194 -38.77 24.67 5.29
N ILE A 195 -39.94 24.45 4.69
CA ILE A 195 -40.50 25.35 3.66
C ILE A 195 -41.82 25.90 4.19
N GLN A 196 -41.95 27.22 4.20
CA GLN A 196 -43.19 27.92 4.55
C GLN A 196 -43.76 28.59 3.30
N ILE A 197 -44.95 28.16 2.86
CA ILE A 197 -45.68 28.75 1.73
C ILE A 197 -47.04 29.22 2.26
N GLY A 198 -47.19 30.52 2.47
CA GLY A 198 -48.40 31.08 3.10
C GLY A 198 -48.60 30.54 4.52
N GLU A 199 -49.75 29.92 4.81
CA GLU A 199 -50.04 29.26 6.09
C GLU A 199 -49.54 27.80 6.17
N LEU A 200 -49.01 27.22 5.08
CA LEU A 200 -48.57 25.83 5.05
C LEU A 200 -47.08 25.74 5.44
N SER A 201 -46.80 25.15 6.61
CA SER A 201 -45.44 24.88 7.09
C SER A 201 -45.08 23.41 6.91
N LEU A 202 -44.14 23.12 6.01
CA LEU A 202 -43.53 21.81 5.87
C LEU A 202 -42.31 21.72 6.81
N PRO A 203 -42.30 20.81 7.81
CA PRO A 203 -41.19 20.68 8.74
C PRO A 203 -39.91 20.18 8.04
N ALA A 204 -38.75 20.60 8.55
CA ALA A 204 -37.46 20.10 8.07
C ALA A 204 -37.35 18.58 8.28
N GLN A 205 -36.83 17.87 7.29
CA GLN A 205 -36.58 16.43 7.38
C GLN A 205 -35.08 16.15 7.29
N PRO A 206 -34.48 15.44 8.27
CA PRO A 206 -33.08 15.07 8.22
C PRO A 206 -32.83 14.11 7.05
N GLY A 207 -31.64 14.22 6.45
CA GLY A 207 -31.21 13.28 5.41
C GLY A 207 -30.60 12.03 6.03
N LEU A 208 -30.44 11.00 5.20
CA LEU A 208 -29.74 9.76 5.53
C LEU A 208 -28.63 9.57 4.50
N ASP A 209 -27.38 9.48 4.97
CA ASP A 209 -26.24 9.21 4.12
C ASP A 209 -25.44 8.02 4.68
N VAL A 210 -24.58 7.45 3.84
CA VAL A 210 -23.76 6.27 4.15
C VAL A 210 -22.31 6.71 4.32
N ASP A 211 -21.67 6.23 5.39
CA ASP A 211 -20.22 6.39 5.55
C ASP A 211 -19.51 5.35 4.68
N VAL A 212 -19.22 5.77 3.45
CA VAL A 212 -18.53 4.95 2.44
C VAL A 212 -17.13 4.57 2.90
N ALA A 213 -16.43 5.47 3.63
CA ALA A 213 -15.06 5.24 4.07
C ALA A 213 -15.00 4.22 5.21
N ALA A 214 -15.85 4.38 6.24
CA ALA A 214 -15.94 3.45 7.35
C ALA A 214 -16.38 2.05 6.88
N THR A 215 -17.41 1.97 6.02
CA THR A 215 -17.88 0.69 5.49
C THR A 215 -16.83 0.02 4.60
N ALA A 216 -16.12 0.77 3.76
CA ALA A 216 -15.05 0.20 2.92
C ALA A 216 -13.88 -0.34 3.76
N HIS A 217 -13.52 0.35 4.86
CA HIS A 217 -12.49 -0.11 5.77
C HIS A 217 -12.87 -1.42 6.47
N GLU A 218 -14.13 -1.59 6.89
CA GLU A 218 -14.62 -2.86 7.46
C GLU A 218 -14.60 -4.01 6.44
N ILE A 219 -14.99 -3.74 5.18
CA ILE A 219 -14.89 -4.74 4.10
C ILE A 219 -13.45 -5.17 3.89
N LEU A 220 -12.51 -4.21 3.79
CA LEU A 220 -11.10 -4.52 3.60
C LEU A 220 -10.51 -5.31 4.77
N ALA A 221 -10.84 -4.95 6.00
CA ALA A 221 -10.44 -5.70 7.18
C ALA A 221 -10.97 -7.14 7.18
N GLN A 222 -12.23 -7.33 6.75
CA GLN A 222 -12.82 -8.66 6.65
C GLN A 222 -12.18 -9.49 5.53
N VAL A 223 -11.93 -8.90 4.35
CA VAL A 223 -11.24 -9.58 3.24
C VAL A 223 -9.81 -9.97 3.64
N ALA A 224 -9.08 -9.07 4.31
CA ALA A 224 -7.73 -9.36 4.82
C ALA A 224 -7.72 -10.48 5.88
N SER A 225 -8.79 -10.61 6.66
CA SER A 225 -8.95 -11.70 7.64
C SER A 225 -9.27 -13.07 7.00
N GLY A 226 -9.61 -13.10 5.70
CA GLY A 226 -10.01 -14.33 4.99
C GLY A 226 -11.36 -14.91 5.43
N GLN A 227 -12.17 -14.14 6.17
CA GLN A 227 -13.46 -14.58 6.69
C GLN A 227 -14.59 -14.20 5.73
N SER A 228 -15.47 -15.16 5.41
CA SER A 228 -16.75 -14.87 4.75
C SER A 228 -17.75 -14.38 5.79
N GLY A 229 -18.58 -13.41 5.43
CA GLY A 229 -19.48 -12.80 6.39
C GLY A 229 -20.20 -11.56 5.88
N THR A 230 -21.11 -11.06 6.71
CA THR A 230 -21.87 -9.83 6.48
C THR A 230 -21.18 -8.64 7.14
N VAL A 231 -20.98 -7.57 6.37
CA VAL A 231 -20.50 -6.26 6.87
C VAL A 231 -21.70 -5.33 6.99
N PRO A 232 -21.95 -4.71 8.16
CA PRO A 232 -23.01 -3.74 8.33
C PRO A 232 -22.72 -2.46 7.53
N LEU A 233 -23.71 -1.96 6.79
CA LEU A 233 -23.62 -0.68 6.11
C LEU A 233 -23.73 0.45 7.15
N GLN A 234 -22.66 1.24 7.30
CA GLN A 234 -22.62 2.33 8.27
C GLN A 234 -23.39 3.53 7.72
N THR A 235 -24.45 3.97 8.39
CA THR A 235 -25.24 5.15 8.01
C THR A 235 -25.16 6.23 9.07
N TYR A 236 -25.28 7.48 8.63
CA TYR A 236 -25.37 8.64 9.52
C TYR A 236 -26.46 9.59 9.03
N SER A 237 -27.09 10.29 9.97
CA SER A 237 -28.11 11.29 9.65
C SER A 237 -27.47 12.63 9.35
N THR A 238 -27.84 13.25 8.24
CA THR A 238 -27.40 14.60 7.86
C THR A 238 -28.39 15.63 8.40
N ALA A 239 -27.88 16.59 9.17
CA ALA A 239 -28.69 17.67 9.72
C ALA A 239 -29.28 18.54 8.59
N PRO A 240 -30.55 18.99 8.71
CA PRO A 240 -31.14 19.86 7.70
C PRO A 240 -30.38 21.20 7.64
N PRO A 241 -30.16 21.75 6.44
CA PRO A 241 -29.50 23.04 6.29
C PRO A 241 -30.31 24.14 7.00
N ALA A 242 -29.62 25.01 7.74
CA ALA A 242 -30.24 26.13 8.43
C ALA A 242 -31.00 27.00 7.41
N SER A 243 -32.30 27.18 7.65
CA SER A 243 -33.11 28.13 6.89
C SER A 243 -32.50 29.53 7.01
N ALA A 244 -32.26 30.20 5.89
CA ALA A 244 -31.75 31.57 5.79
C ALA A 244 -32.74 32.64 6.33
N ALA A 245 -33.74 32.27 7.14
CA ALA A 245 -34.78 33.16 7.65
C ALA A 245 -34.84 33.28 9.19
N ALA A 246 -33.88 32.73 9.94
CA ALA A 246 -33.93 32.72 11.42
C ALA A 246 -33.02 33.74 12.12
N ASP A 247 -32.37 34.66 11.40
CA ASP A 247 -31.31 35.51 11.96
C ASP A 247 -31.79 36.84 12.60
N GLN A 248 -33.03 36.93 13.10
CA GLN A 248 -33.57 38.19 13.67
C GLN A 248 -34.26 38.10 15.03
N SER A 249 -34.17 37.01 15.78
CA SER A 249 -34.83 36.98 17.10
C SER A 249 -34.13 36.13 18.14
N GLN A 250 -33.01 36.61 18.69
CA GLN A 250 -32.64 36.34 20.09
C GLN A 250 -31.51 37.27 20.52
N ASN A 251 -31.87 38.53 20.75
CA ASN A 251 -31.04 39.49 21.44
C ASN A 251 -31.93 40.23 22.46
N SER A 252 -32.19 39.61 23.63
CA SER A 252 -32.58 40.30 24.87
C SER A 252 -32.92 39.34 26.02
N ALA A 253 -32.32 39.64 27.18
CA ALA A 253 -32.69 39.28 28.57
C ALA A 253 -32.45 37.82 29.03
N GLY A 254 -31.86 37.54 30.20
CA GLY A 254 -31.49 38.38 31.34
C GLY A 254 -30.73 37.58 32.42
N ALA A 255 -30.30 38.32 33.44
CA ALA A 255 -29.30 38.00 34.45
C ALA A 255 -29.56 36.82 35.41
N GLY A 256 -28.47 36.31 35.97
CA GLY A 256 -28.45 35.60 37.25
C GLY A 256 -27.05 35.03 37.59
N PRO A 257 -26.33 35.56 38.59
CA PRO A 257 -25.01 35.07 38.98
C PRO A 257 -25.15 33.88 39.94
N SER A 258 -24.29 32.88 39.82
CA SER A 258 -24.10 31.88 40.86
C SER A 258 -22.62 31.60 41.03
N ALA A 259 -22.04 32.35 41.97
CA ALA A 259 -20.87 31.92 42.69
C ALA A 259 -21.31 30.83 43.68
N SER A 260 -20.65 29.68 43.66
CA SER A 260 -20.48 28.85 44.84
C SER A 260 -19.01 28.40 44.92
N SER A 261 -18.36 28.97 45.92
CA SER A 261 -17.06 28.57 46.47
C SER A 261 -17.11 27.14 47.01
N GLY A 262 -16.08 26.35 46.73
CA GLY A 262 -15.83 25.07 47.39
C GLY A 262 -14.43 24.51 47.15
N GLY A 263 -13.46 24.93 47.97
CA GLY A 263 -12.25 24.24 48.46
C GLY A 263 -11.32 23.41 47.52
N PRO A 264 -9.99 23.43 47.75
CA PRO A 264 -9.03 22.66 46.94
C PRO A 264 -9.12 21.17 47.29
N GLY A 265 -9.86 20.41 46.50
CA GLY A 265 -9.94 18.96 46.57
C GLY A 265 -9.01 18.31 45.55
N PHE A 266 -7.87 17.81 46.03
CA PHE A 266 -6.98 16.93 45.26
C PHE A 266 -7.72 15.60 45.03
N SER A 267 -8.25 15.40 43.82
CA SER A 267 -8.86 14.15 43.38
C SER A 267 -8.20 13.71 42.08
N GLY A 268 -7.37 12.68 42.16
CA GLY A 268 -6.70 12.03 41.03
C GLY A 268 -7.67 11.26 40.13
N GLY A 269 -8.52 11.98 39.41
CA GLY A 269 -9.26 11.49 38.25
C GLY A 269 -8.64 12.08 37.00
N LEU A 270 -8.29 11.24 36.02
CA LEU A 270 -7.80 11.69 34.72
C LEU A 270 -8.91 12.48 34.00
N THR A 271 -8.97 13.79 34.24
CA THR A 271 -9.68 14.72 33.37
C THR A 271 -9.13 14.52 31.95
N PRO A 272 -9.97 14.25 30.93
CA PRO A 272 -9.47 14.16 29.57
C PRO A 272 -8.76 15.49 29.22
N PRO A 273 -7.55 15.44 28.65
CA PRO A 273 -6.85 16.66 28.27
C PRO A 273 -7.74 17.46 27.34
N GLU A 274 -7.91 18.75 27.63
CA GLU A 274 -8.67 19.65 26.77
C GLU A 274 -8.07 19.64 25.35
N PRO A 275 -8.93 19.58 24.31
CA PRO A 275 -8.46 19.46 22.93
C PRO A 275 -7.68 20.70 22.53
N VAL A 276 -6.58 20.51 21.79
CA VAL A 276 -5.84 21.63 21.22
C VAL A 276 -6.41 21.98 19.86
N VAL A 277 -6.90 23.20 19.68
CA VAL A 277 -7.55 23.63 18.43
C VAL A 277 -6.69 24.66 17.71
N LEU A 278 -6.27 24.34 16.48
CA LEU A 278 -5.58 25.27 15.59
C LEU A 278 -6.53 25.79 14.51
N ARG A 279 -6.57 27.11 14.32
CA ARG A 279 -7.46 27.77 13.35
C ARG A 279 -6.68 28.62 12.35
N HIS A 280 -7.09 28.58 11.09
CA HIS A 280 -6.64 29.48 10.04
C HIS A 280 -7.75 30.50 9.76
N GLU A 281 -7.62 31.70 10.33
CA GLU A 281 -8.63 32.77 10.24
C GLU A 281 -9.09 33.08 8.80
N PRO A 282 -8.21 33.22 7.79
CA PRO A 282 -8.65 33.59 6.44
C PRO A 282 -9.56 32.56 5.74
N SER A 283 -9.42 31.27 6.06
CA SER A 283 -10.22 30.21 5.42
C SER A 283 -11.28 29.62 6.35
N GLY A 284 -11.28 29.98 7.63
CA GLY A 284 -12.11 29.36 8.67
C GLY A 284 -11.76 27.89 8.95
N THR A 285 -10.68 27.37 8.36
CA THR A 285 -10.26 25.97 8.54
C THR A 285 -9.73 25.77 9.96
N ALA A 286 -10.22 24.73 10.63
CA ALA A 286 -9.78 24.39 11.96
C ALA A 286 -9.45 22.90 12.06
N PHE A 287 -8.36 22.58 12.75
CA PHE A 287 -8.02 21.23 13.15
C PHE A 287 -7.91 21.15 14.67
N ALA A 288 -8.28 20.01 15.22
CA ALA A 288 -8.19 19.76 16.65
C ALA A 288 -7.40 18.49 16.93
N LEU A 289 -6.52 18.53 17.92
CA LEU A 289 -5.99 17.34 18.57
C LEU A 289 -6.97 16.95 19.67
N ASP A 290 -7.66 15.82 19.46
CA ASP A 290 -8.58 15.29 20.45
C ASP A 290 -7.84 14.69 21.65
N ALA A 291 -8.59 14.39 22.72
CA ALA A 291 -8.01 13.85 23.94
C ALA A 291 -7.29 12.49 23.75
N ALA A 292 -7.69 11.68 22.76
CA ALA A 292 -7.07 10.39 22.47
C ALA A 292 -5.74 10.56 21.72
N GLN A 293 -5.69 11.48 20.77
CA GLN A 293 -4.48 11.89 20.06
C GLN A 293 -3.49 12.53 21.04
N LEU A 294 -3.95 13.41 21.92
CA LEU A 294 -3.12 14.02 22.98
C LEU A 294 -2.51 12.96 23.90
N ARG A 295 -3.27 11.93 24.30
CA ARG A 295 -2.75 10.80 25.10
C ARG A 295 -1.70 9.97 24.36
N LYS A 296 -1.79 9.85 23.04
CA LYS A 296 -0.81 9.13 22.21
C LYS A 296 0.49 9.91 22.05
N ILE A 297 0.41 11.23 21.89
CA ILE A 297 1.59 12.08 21.71
C ILE A 297 2.23 12.54 23.02
N MET A 298 1.50 12.54 24.15
CA MET A 298 1.98 12.91 25.48
C MET A 298 1.59 11.85 26.53
N PRO A 299 2.37 10.78 26.68
CA PRO A 299 2.11 9.77 27.71
C PRO A 299 2.25 10.41 29.10
N GLY A 300 1.16 10.40 29.88
CA GLY A 300 1.11 11.04 31.21
C GLY A 300 0.64 12.50 31.22
N GLY A 301 0.39 13.12 30.06
CA GLY A 301 -0.20 14.46 29.97
C GLY A 301 0.78 15.62 30.24
N ASP A 302 2.06 15.33 30.40
CA ASP A 302 3.11 16.35 30.60
C ASP A 302 3.61 16.88 29.24
N PRO A 303 3.49 18.20 28.97
CA PRO A 303 4.02 18.82 27.75
C PRO A 303 5.53 18.63 27.52
N GLY A 304 6.29 18.33 28.58
CA GLY A 304 7.74 18.05 28.49
C GLY A 304 8.10 16.73 27.81
N PHE A 305 7.14 15.80 27.67
CA PHE A 305 7.33 14.48 27.04
C PHE A 305 6.60 14.36 25.69
N LEU A 306 6.49 15.46 24.94
CA LEU A 306 5.84 15.47 23.63
C LEU A 306 6.61 14.60 22.63
N ASN A 307 5.95 13.56 22.10
CA ASN A 307 6.45 12.78 20.99
C ASN A 307 6.24 13.54 19.67
N GLU A 308 7.29 14.21 19.22
CA GLU A 308 7.27 15.01 17.99
C GLU A 308 7.03 14.19 16.72
N GLU A 309 7.48 12.93 16.67
CA GLU A 309 7.28 12.07 15.49
C GLU A 309 5.79 11.71 15.32
N ALA A 310 5.13 11.35 16.42
CA ALA A 310 3.70 11.05 16.42
C ALA A 310 2.87 12.29 16.12
N LEU A 311 3.26 13.46 16.63
CA LEU A 311 2.62 14.73 16.30
C LEU A 311 2.82 15.09 14.82
N ARG A 312 4.03 14.93 14.29
CA ARG A 312 4.34 15.18 12.87
C ARG A 312 3.47 14.33 11.96
N PHE A 313 3.30 13.04 12.25
CA PHE A 313 2.43 12.15 11.48
C PHE A 313 0.97 12.66 11.41
N ILE A 314 0.43 13.15 12.54
CA ILE A 314 -0.92 13.73 12.58
C ILE A 314 -0.98 15.01 11.74
N VAL A 315 -0.02 15.92 11.91
CA VAL A 315 0.04 17.20 11.19
C VAL A 315 0.24 16.97 9.69
N GLU A 316 1.01 15.97 9.27
CA GLU A 316 1.13 15.56 7.86
C GLU A 316 -0.20 15.04 7.30
N GLY A 317 -0.95 14.30 8.12
CA GLY A 317 -2.33 13.91 7.79
C GLY A 317 -3.26 15.12 7.56
N TRP A 318 -3.10 16.19 8.34
CA TRP A 318 -3.80 17.46 8.10
C TRP A 318 -3.30 18.18 6.86
N ALA A 319 -1.98 18.20 6.65
CA ALA A 319 -1.37 18.82 5.49
C ALA A 319 -1.91 18.21 4.19
N ASN A 320 -2.09 16.89 4.12
CA ASN A 320 -2.64 16.20 2.95
C ASN A 320 -4.12 16.54 2.67
N GLN A 321 -4.88 17.00 3.66
CA GLN A 321 -6.28 17.40 3.49
C GLN A 321 -6.43 18.83 2.97
N VAL A 322 -5.51 19.73 3.31
CA VAL A 322 -5.61 21.17 2.99
C VAL A 322 -4.58 21.67 1.99
N SER A 323 -3.50 20.92 1.76
CA SER A 323 -2.44 21.34 0.84
C SER A 323 -2.75 20.87 -0.57
N PHE A 324 -2.69 21.79 -1.53
CA PHE A 324 -2.81 21.51 -2.95
C PHE A 324 -1.84 22.38 -3.75
N PRO A 325 -1.28 21.87 -4.84
CA PRO A 325 -0.29 22.61 -5.63
C PRO A 325 -0.89 23.85 -6.28
N ALA A 326 -0.05 24.82 -6.62
CA ALA A 326 -0.46 25.95 -7.44
C ALA A 326 -0.75 25.46 -8.87
N GLN A 327 -1.69 26.14 -9.53
CA GLN A 327 -2.05 25.87 -10.92
C GLN A 327 -1.59 27.04 -11.78
N ASP A 328 -0.71 26.75 -12.74
CA ASP A 328 -0.20 27.75 -13.67
C ASP A 328 -1.24 28.16 -14.70
N ALA A 329 -1.09 29.40 -15.20
CA ALA A 329 -1.86 29.88 -16.34
C ALA A 329 -1.43 29.17 -17.62
N ARG A 330 -2.40 28.89 -18.50
CA ARG A 330 -2.11 28.47 -19.88
C ARG A 330 -2.34 29.64 -20.82
N LEU A 331 -1.38 29.90 -21.70
CA LEU A 331 -1.36 31.08 -22.55
C LEU A 331 -1.22 30.68 -24.02
N ARG A 332 -1.85 31.44 -24.90
CA ARG A 332 -1.65 31.36 -26.35
C ARG A 332 -1.11 32.69 -26.86
N PHE A 333 0.00 32.63 -27.57
CA PHE A 333 0.54 33.77 -28.30
C PHE A 333 -0.10 33.85 -29.69
N ASP A 334 -0.57 35.04 -30.07
CA ASP A 334 -1.05 35.34 -31.41
C ASP A 334 0.01 36.15 -32.15
N ASP A 335 0.57 35.55 -33.20
CA ASP A 335 1.66 36.12 -34.00
C ASP A 335 1.23 37.36 -34.80
N ALA A 336 -0.04 37.45 -35.20
CA ALA A 336 -0.53 38.57 -35.98
C ALA A 336 -0.74 39.84 -35.14
N THR A 337 -1.06 39.68 -33.86
CA THR A 337 -1.35 40.79 -32.94
C THR A 337 -0.28 40.99 -31.86
N SER A 338 0.69 40.08 -31.79
CA SER A 338 1.67 39.97 -30.70
C SER A 338 1.04 39.92 -29.30
N ALA A 339 -0.20 39.44 -29.21
CA ALA A 339 -0.98 39.43 -27.97
C ALA A 339 -0.97 38.05 -27.30
N LEU A 340 -1.02 38.05 -25.97
CA LEU A 340 -1.21 36.85 -25.16
C LEU A 340 -2.68 36.70 -24.78
N THR A 341 -3.26 35.56 -25.15
CA THR A 341 -4.60 35.15 -24.71
C THR A 341 -4.48 34.14 -23.57
N VAL A 342 -5.19 34.36 -22.47
CA VAL A 342 -5.27 33.40 -21.37
C VAL A 342 -6.27 32.30 -21.73
N LEU A 343 -5.78 31.07 -21.89
CA LEU A 343 -6.59 29.87 -22.11
C LEU A 343 -7.09 29.28 -20.77
N GLN A 344 -6.25 29.34 -19.73
CA GLN A 344 -6.57 28.88 -18.38
C GLN A 344 -6.02 29.90 -17.37
N GLN A 345 -6.85 30.31 -16.42
CA GLN A 345 -6.46 31.22 -15.34
C GLN A 345 -5.53 30.49 -14.33
N SER A 346 -4.53 31.20 -13.82
CA SER A 346 -3.71 30.66 -12.73
C SER A 346 -4.46 30.67 -11.41
N ARG A 347 -4.15 29.72 -10.52
CA ARG A 347 -4.67 29.66 -9.15
C ARG A 347 -3.52 29.44 -8.17
N ALA A 348 -3.49 30.25 -7.12
CA ALA A 348 -2.56 30.04 -6.03
C ALA A 348 -2.83 28.69 -5.36
N GLY A 349 -1.75 27.96 -5.08
CA GLY A 349 -1.78 26.75 -4.28
C GLY A 349 -1.77 27.08 -2.80
N GLN A 350 -1.82 26.03 -2.00
CA GLN A 350 -1.83 26.13 -0.56
C GLN A 350 -1.01 25.01 0.05
N ARG A 351 -0.26 25.31 1.12
CA ARG A 351 0.51 24.31 1.86
C ARG A 351 0.51 24.60 3.35
N LEU A 352 0.20 23.60 4.14
CA LEU A 352 0.38 23.67 5.58
C LEU A 352 1.87 23.64 5.93
N ASN A 353 2.33 24.59 6.74
CA ASN A 353 3.70 24.54 7.26
C ASN A 353 3.74 23.60 8.47
N VAL A 354 4.19 22.37 8.24
CA VAL A 354 4.24 21.31 9.27
C VAL A 354 5.05 21.75 10.49
N ASP A 355 6.25 22.30 10.29
CA ASP A 355 7.14 22.67 11.40
C ASP A 355 6.56 23.82 12.23
N LEU A 356 6.02 24.87 11.59
CA LEU A 356 5.33 25.94 12.31
C LEU A 356 4.05 25.45 13.01
N THR A 357 3.39 24.42 12.46
CA THR A 357 2.19 23.83 13.07
C THR A 357 2.56 23.07 14.34
N ILE A 358 3.63 22.28 14.32
CA ILE A 358 4.17 21.59 15.50
C ILE A 358 4.50 22.61 16.60
N GLU A 359 5.14 23.71 16.23
CA GLU A 359 5.47 24.81 17.13
C GLU A 359 4.22 25.53 17.69
N ALA A 360 3.17 25.67 16.87
CA ALA A 360 1.89 26.20 17.31
C ALA A 360 1.18 25.27 18.31
N VAL A 361 1.22 23.95 18.08
CA VAL A 361 0.72 22.95 19.03
C VAL A 361 1.50 23.02 20.34
N ARG A 362 2.83 23.06 20.30
CA ARG A 362 3.67 23.16 21.51
C ARG A 362 3.32 24.37 22.36
N ARG A 363 3.13 25.53 21.73
CA ARG A 363 2.68 26.74 22.44
C ARG A 363 1.27 26.61 22.99
N ALA A 364 0.34 26.06 22.20
CA ALA A 364 -1.04 25.87 22.66
C ALA A 364 -1.11 24.92 23.87
N LEU A 365 -0.22 23.92 23.94
CA LEU A 365 -0.12 22.98 25.07
C LEU A 365 0.39 23.63 26.37
N THR A 366 1.13 24.74 26.29
CA THR A 366 1.63 25.47 27.47
C THR A 366 0.72 26.62 27.91
N THR A 367 -0.30 26.95 27.12
CA THR A 367 -1.31 27.98 27.43
C THR A 367 -2.60 27.36 27.93
N ASP A 368 -3.31 28.07 28.81
CA ASP A 368 -4.61 27.61 29.34
C ASP A 368 -5.71 27.56 28.27
N GLU A 369 -5.64 28.41 27.24
CA GLU A 369 -6.68 28.48 26.20
C GLU A 369 -6.64 27.32 25.20
N ARG A 370 -5.53 26.56 25.13
CA ARG A 370 -5.36 25.40 24.22
C ARG A 370 -5.69 25.70 22.75
N THR A 371 -5.55 26.95 22.33
CA THR A 371 -5.80 27.38 20.94
C THR A 371 -4.54 27.95 20.29
N GLY A 372 -4.48 27.90 18.96
CA GLY A 372 -3.38 28.47 18.21
C GLY A 372 -3.72 28.73 16.75
N THR A 373 -2.80 29.38 16.05
CA THR A 373 -2.93 29.62 14.61
C THR A 373 -2.47 28.40 13.82
N LEU A 374 -3.22 28.03 12.79
CA LEU A 374 -2.84 27.02 11.80
C LEU A 374 -2.07 27.72 10.66
N PRO A 375 -0.75 27.55 10.55
CA PRO A 375 0.08 28.30 9.61
C PRO A 375 -0.02 27.71 8.20
N ILE A 376 -1.00 28.20 7.44
CA ILE A 376 -1.14 27.84 6.04
C ILE A 376 -0.49 28.90 5.15
N ILE A 377 0.35 28.47 4.22
CA ILE A 377 1.09 29.32 3.30
C ILE A 377 0.48 29.20 1.92
N SER A 378 0.24 30.34 1.27
CA SER A 378 -0.15 30.38 -0.14
C SER A 378 1.08 30.21 -1.04
N ILE A 379 0.97 29.33 -2.03
CA ILE A 379 2.02 29.09 -3.03
C ILE A 379 1.61 29.82 -4.31
N ALA A 380 2.40 30.80 -4.74
CA ALA A 380 2.15 31.48 -6.00
C ALA A 380 2.37 30.52 -7.19
N PRO A 381 1.55 30.62 -8.26
CA PRO A 381 1.81 29.92 -9.50
C PRO A 381 3.12 30.44 -10.12
N ALA A 382 3.84 29.56 -10.82
CA ALA A 382 5.03 29.96 -11.57
C ALA A 382 4.67 30.87 -12.74
N VAL A 383 3.48 30.68 -13.33
CA VAL A 383 2.94 31.52 -14.41
C VAL A 383 1.62 32.12 -13.95
N ASP A 384 1.65 33.40 -13.59
CA ASP A 384 0.52 34.17 -13.08
C ASP A 384 -0.24 34.88 -14.20
N SER A 385 -1.54 34.57 -14.36
CA SER A 385 -2.39 35.18 -15.39
C SER A 385 -2.66 36.67 -15.18
N SER A 386 -2.37 37.21 -13.99
CA SER A 386 -2.50 38.65 -13.71
C SER A 386 -1.28 39.47 -14.11
N ARG A 387 -0.14 38.82 -14.39
CA ARG A 387 1.17 39.47 -14.66
C ARG A 387 1.75 39.11 -16.02
N LEU A 388 0.89 38.97 -17.04
CA LEU A 388 1.32 38.55 -18.38
C LEU A 388 2.43 39.42 -18.98
N GLY A 389 2.40 40.73 -18.71
CA GLY A 389 3.40 41.68 -19.21
C GLY A 389 4.81 41.43 -18.67
N GLU A 390 4.95 40.74 -17.54
CA GLU A 390 6.24 40.42 -16.93
C GLU A 390 6.89 39.17 -17.55
N LEU A 391 6.12 38.36 -18.29
CA LEU A 391 6.60 37.09 -18.86
C LEU A 391 7.57 37.27 -20.04
N GLY A 392 7.58 38.44 -20.68
CA GLY A 392 8.54 38.76 -21.74
C GLY A 392 8.37 37.97 -23.04
N ILE A 393 7.23 37.33 -23.27
CA ILE A 393 6.92 36.62 -24.53
C ILE A 393 6.61 37.68 -25.61
N ARG A 394 7.41 37.72 -26.68
CA ARG A 394 7.37 38.78 -27.70
C ARG A 394 7.03 38.30 -29.10
N GLU A 395 7.47 37.10 -29.45
CA GLU A 395 7.38 36.57 -30.81
C GLU A 395 7.46 35.05 -30.81
N LEU A 396 7.04 34.45 -31.93
CA LEU A 396 7.25 33.03 -32.19
C LEU A 396 8.72 32.77 -32.56
N VAL A 397 9.41 31.97 -31.75
CA VAL A 397 10.84 31.67 -31.98
C VAL A 397 11.04 30.51 -32.96
N ALA A 398 10.18 29.50 -32.92
CA ALA A 398 10.27 28.31 -33.76
C ALA A 398 8.91 27.62 -33.93
N SER A 399 8.72 26.95 -35.06
CA SER A 399 7.56 26.10 -35.33
C SER A 399 7.98 24.86 -36.12
N GLY A 400 7.38 23.72 -35.81
CA GLY A 400 7.55 22.47 -36.54
C GLY A 400 6.20 21.83 -36.86
N THR A 401 6.12 21.13 -37.97
CA THR A 401 4.91 20.43 -38.40
C THR A 401 5.27 18.99 -38.75
N THR A 402 4.51 18.04 -38.20
CA THR A 402 4.57 16.63 -38.58
C THR A 402 3.21 16.18 -39.11
N TYR A 403 3.22 15.12 -39.92
CA TYR A 403 2.02 14.58 -40.52
C TYR A 403 1.78 13.15 -40.03
N PHE A 404 0.53 12.75 -39.93
CA PHE A 404 0.12 11.41 -39.51
C PHE A 404 -1.01 10.85 -40.39
N SER A 405 -1.13 11.35 -41.62
CA SER A 405 -2.11 10.85 -42.60
C SER A 405 -1.94 9.34 -42.84
N GLY A 406 -3.06 8.63 -42.99
CA GLY A 406 -3.07 7.17 -43.13
C GLY A 406 -2.87 6.39 -41.83
N SER A 407 -2.74 7.06 -40.68
CA SER A 407 -2.71 6.39 -39.37
C SER A 407 -4.06 5.76 -39.02
N SER A 408 -4.04 4.75 -38.16
CA SER A 408 -5.27 4.20 -37.57
C SER A 408 -6.02 5.28 -36.78
N ARG A 409 -7.35 5.15 -36.69
CA ARG A 409 -8.20 6.09 -35.95
C ARG A 409 -7.73 6.27 -34.50
N THR A 410 -7.39 5.18 -33.81
CA THR A 410 -6.95 5.21 -32.40
C THR A 410 -5.57 5.88 -32.25
N ARG A 411 -4.66 5.71 -33.22
CA ARG A 411 -3.38 6.43 -33.25
C ARG A 411 -3.57 7.93 -33.44
N VAL A 412 -4.47 8.33 -34.35
CA VAL A 412 -4.82 9.74 -34.57
C VAL A 412 -5.37 10.36 -33.30
N TYR A 413 -6.34 9.69 -32.67
CA TYR A 413 -6.94 10.15 -31.43
C TYR A 413 -5.91 10.35 -30.31
N ASN A 414 -5.00 9.39 -30.11
CA ASN A 414 -3.93 9.51 -29.12
C ASN A 414 -2.98 10.68 -29.38
N ILE A 415 -2.67 10.98 -30.66
CA ILE A 415 -1.86 12.14 -31.04
C ILE A 415 -2.59 13.43 -30.71
N GLU A 416 -3.89 13.51 -31.02
CA GLU A 416 -4.73 14.67 -30.73
C GLU A 416 -4.82 14.92 -29.21
N VAL A 417 -5.12 13.88 -28.41
CA VAL A 417 -5.18 13.97 -26.95
C VAL A 417 -3.86 14.43 -26.35
N ALA A 418 -2.73 13.87 -26.80
CA ALA A 418 -1.41 14.31 -26.34
C ALA A 418 -1.13 15.77 -26.71
N ALA A 419 -1.43 16.17 -27.96
CA ALA A 419 -1.21 17.54 -28.42
C ALA A 419 -2.08 18.55 -27.66
N GLU A 420 -3.36 18.23 -27.41
CA GLU A 420 -4.28 19.09 -26.64
C GLU A 420 -3.77 19.35 -25.22
N LYS A 421 -3.22 18.34 -24.55
CA LYS A 421 -2.64 18.51 -23.20
C LYS A 421 -1.44 19.46 -23.17
N LEU A 422 -0.74 19.66 -24.30
CA LEU A 422 0.39 20.58 -24.42
C LEU A 422 -0.03 22.01 -24.79
N VAL A 423 -1.27 22.23 -25.24
CA VAL A 423 -1.71 23.54 -25.69
C VAL A 423 -1.62 24.56 -24.56
N GLY A 424 -0.86 25.62 -24.84
CA GLY A 424 -0.67 26.77 -23.95
C GLY A 424 0.12 26.49 -22.68
N VAL A 425 0.87 25.39 -22.61
CA VAL A 425 1.87 25.21 -21.55
C VAL A 425 2.92 26.32 -21.67
N VAL A 426 3.21 26.98 -20.55
CA VAL A 426 4.22 28.03 -20.47
C VAL A 426 5.38 27.52 -19.63
N VAL A 427 6.59 27.65 -20.16
CA VAL A 427 7.81 27.28 -19.44
C VAL A 427 8.48 28.57 -18.97
N PRO A 428 8.52 28.83 -17.66
CA PRO A 428 9.15 30.05 -17.13
C PRO A 428 10.67 30.04 -17.34
N PRO A 429 11.35 31.19 -17.27
CA PRO A 429 12.80 31.26 -17.35
C PRO A 429 13.48 30.34 -16.32
N GLY A 430 14.41 29.50 -16.79
CA GLY A 430 15.08 28.49 -15.96
C GLY A 430 14.21 27.27 -15.59
N GLY A 431 12.95 27.24 -16.03
CA GLY A 431 12.05 26.11 -15.87
C GLY A 431 12.46 24.91 -16.72
N VAL A 432 12.13 23.71 -16.22
CA VAL A 432 12.33 22.45 -16.95
C VAL A 432 10.99 22.02 -17.51
N PHE A 433 10.93 21.82 -18.83
CA PHE A 433 9.81 21.18 -19.48
C PHE A 433 9.98 19.65 -19.45
N SER A 434 8.97 18.94 -18.98
CA SER A 434 8.89 17.48 -19.01
C SER A 434 7.66 17.09 -19.81
N PHE A 435 7.86 16.48 -20.98
CA PHE A 435 6.78 16.00 -21.84
C PHE A 435 5.84 15.06 -21.07
N ASN A 436 6.39 14.05 -20.39
CA ASN A 436 5.61 13.07 -19.62
C ASN A 436 4.82 13.70 -18.47
N SER A 437 5.35 14.76 -17.85
CA SER A 437 4.62 15.48 -16.81
C SER A 437 3.49 16.32 -17.40
N ALA A 438 3.68 16.90 -18.59
CA ALA A 438 2.70 17.75 -19.24
C ALA A 438 1.52 16.97 -19.86
N ILE A 439 1.76 15.78 -20.39
CA ILE A 439 0.71 14.92 -20.98
C ILE A 439 0.10 13.91 -20.00
N GLU A 440 0.61 13.87 -18.76
CA GLU A 440 0.24 12.90 -17.72
C GLU A 440 0.57 11.44 -18.09
N ALA A 441 0.19 10.49 -17.22
CA ALA A 441 0.39 9.07 -17.50
C ALA A 441 -0.41 8.65 -18.74
N VAL A 442 0.25 8.00 -19.69
CA VAL A 442 -0.36 7.48 -20.92
C VAL A 442 -1.24 6.27 -20.56
N SER A 443 -2.50 6.53 -20.25
CA SER A 443 -3.45 5.55 -19.71
C SER A 443 -4.88 5.85 -20.18
N GLY A 444 -5.75 4.83 -20.14
CA GLY A 444 -7.18 5.00 -20.45
C GLY A 444 -7.85 6.05 -19.55
N ALA A 445 -7.45 6.14 -18.28
CA ALA A 445 -7.98 7.13 -17.33
C ALA A 445 -7.68 8.58 -17.76
N ASN A 446 -6.57 8.81 -18.46
CA ASN A 446 -6.17 10.13 -18.95
C ASN A 446 -6.59 10.39 -20.41
N GLY A 447 -7.46 9.54 -20.96
CA GLY A 447 -8.06 9.71 -22.28
C GLY A 447 -7.29 9.05 -23.43
N PHE A 448 -6.34 8.16 -23.16
CA PHE A 448 -5.61 7.46 -24.21
C PHE A 448 -6.25 6.11 -24.57
N GLU A 449 -6.26 5.76 -25.85
CA GLU A 449 -6.79 4.50 -26.38
C GLU A 449 -5.68 3.51 -26.72
N ASP A 450 -6.06 2.23 -26.80
CA ASP A 450 -5.17 1.17 -27.30
C ASP A 450 -4.87 1.36 -28.79
N SER A 451 -3.58 1.31 -29.11
CA SER A 451 -3.07 1.45 -30.47
C SER A 451 -1.77 0.66 -30.63
N ALA A 452 -1.26 0.59 -31.86
CA ALA A 452 0.03 -0.03 -32.11
C ALA A 452 1.14 0.78 -31.44
N ILE A 453 1.87 0.14 -30.52
CA ILE A 453 3.05 0.66 -29.84
C ILE A 453 4.29 -0.11 -30.26
N ILE A 454 5.46 0.51 -30.10
CA ILE A 454 6.75 -0.17 -30.24
C ILE A 454 7.20 -0.57 -28.83
N TRP A 455 7.33 -1.86 -28.59
CA TRP A 455 7.80 -2.41 -27.31
C TRP A 455 9.10 -3.19 -27.55
N GLY A 456 10.24 -2.56 -27.29
CA GLY A 456 11.54 -3.12 -27.64
C GLY A 456 11.72 -3.19 -29.15
N ASP A 457 11.89 -4.39 -29.70
CA ASP A 457 12.12 -4.69 -31.12
C ASP A 457 10.85 -5.11 -31.88
N ARG A 458 9.67 -5.05 -31.25
CA ARG A 458 8.41 -5.50 -31.84
C ARG A 458 7.27 -4.50 -31.71
N THR A 459 6.31 -4.61 -32.62
CA THR A 459 5.03 -3.91 -32.52
C THR A 459 4.07 -4.72 -31.66
N ALA A 460 3.50 -4.08 -30.65
CA ALA A 460 2.47 -4.65 -29.78
C ALA A 460 1.25 -3.71 -29.74
N VAL A 461 0.12 -4.19 -29.22
CA VAL A 461 -1.01 -3.32 -28.89
C VAL A 461 -0.82 -2.84 -27.45
N GLY A 462 -0.97 -1.54 -27.24
CA GLY A 462 -0.96 -0.94 -25.91
C GLY A 462 -1.45 0.50 -25.94
N VAL A 463 -1.63 1.08 -24.75
CA VAL A 463 -2.22 2.41 -24.60
C VAL A 463 -1.30 3.49 -25.16
N GLY A 464 -1.85 4.44 -25.92
CA GLY A 464 -1.14 5.63 -26.36
C GLY A 464 -0.20 5.46 -27.55
N GLY A 465 -0.42 4.44 -28.38
CA GLY A 465 0.30 4.34 -29.66
C GLY A 465 0.14 5.63 -30.48
N GLY A 466 1.26 6.25 -30.85
CA GLY A 466 1.32 7.54 -31.55
C GLY A 466 1.95 8.69 -30.75
N VAL A 467 1.93 8.62 -29.41
CA VAL A 467 2.33 9.73 -28.52
C VAL A 467 3.80 10.16 -28.72
N CYS A 468 4.71 9.24 -29.05
CA CYS A 468 6.12 9.57 -29.29
C CYS A 468 6.32 10.58 -30.44
N GLN A 469 5.42 10.62 -31.42
CA GLN A 469 5.49 11.59 -32.51
C GLN A 469 5.27 13.03 -32.01
N VAL A 470 4.49 13.22 -30.95
CA VAL A 470 4.24 14.55 -30.33
C VAL A 470 5.45 15.00 -29.51
N SER A 471 6.29 14.06 -29.06
CA SER A 471 7.54 14.37 -28.35
C SER A 471 8.70 14.72 -29.28
N THR A 472 8.53 14.58 -30.61
CA THR A 472 9.56 14.91 -31.63
C THR A 472 9.41 16.36 -32.04
#